data_AF-A0A0K8W550-F1
#
_entry.id   AF-A0A0K8W550-F1
#
_cell.length_a   1.000
_cell.length_b   1.000
_cell.length_c   1.000
_cell.angle_alpha   90.00
_cell.angle_beta   90.00
_cell.angle_gamma   90.00
#
_symmetry.space_group_name_H-M   'P 1'
#
loop_
_entity.id
_entity.type
_entity.pdbx_description
1 polymer ?
#
loop_
_entity_poly.entity_id
_entity_poly.type
_entity_poly.pdbx_seq_one_letter_code
_entity_poly.pdbx_strand_id
1 'polypeptide(L)'
;MAADTNFYLMYIIVLEYIRPSMRTLGLNLAVGVFYTIGLVFTPWLAVLVGHWQLYLACTSLPILSVVLYYFVVQESAQWLVTRNDVDGAIKRLKRVARFNKRKVTPSEFEEFRKHCEKQRQKMGGDEQVHSTLLDMFRTPRMRKHTLILFFKSMVITLCYDAVSRNVEGMGISPFVMFSL
;
A
#
# COMPACT_ATOMS: atom_id res chain seq x y z
N MET A 1 4.96 14.11 -0.97
CA MET A 1 5.99 13.13 -1.39
C MET A 1 6.29 12.10 -0.30
N ALA A 2 6.81 12.46 0.88
CA ALA A 2 7.10 11.47 1.94
C ALA A 2 5.85 10.74 2.50
N ALA A 3 4.75 11.47 2.70
CA ALA A 3 3.48 10.89 3.14
C ALA A 3 2.91 9.89 2.13
N ASP A 4 3.00 10.22 0.84
CA ASP A 4 2.52 9.36 -0.25
C ASP A 4 3.33 8.05 -0.31
N THR A 5 4.66 8.14 -0.22
CA THR A 5 5.53 6.97 -0.17
C THR A 5 5.21 6.08 1.03
N ASN A 6 5.01 6.67 2.22
CA ASN A 6 4.64 5.92 3.42
C ASN A 6 3.30 5.21 3.26
N PHE A 7 2.29 5.90 2.69
CA PHE A 7 0.99 5.30 2.40
C PHE A 7 1.13 4.09 1.47
N TYR A 8 1.88 4.21 0.37
CA TYR A 8 2.09 3.10 -0.55
C TYR A 8 2.80 1.92 0.10
N LEU A 9 3.84 2.17 0.90
CA LEU A 9 4.56 1.10 1.61
C LEU A 9 3.65 0.36 2.59
N MET A 10 2.86 1.09 3.39
CA MET A 10 1.90 0.50 4.30
C MET A 10 0.83 -0.30 3.55
N TYR A 11 0.32 0.25 2.44
CA TYR A 11 -0.67 -0.41 1.58
C TYR A 11 -0.15 -1.74 1.02
N ILE A 12 1.09 -1.76 0.51
CA ILE A 12 1.73 -2.97 -0.03
C ILE A 12 1.87 -4.04 1.05
N ILE A 13 2.35 -3.67 2.23
CA ILE A 13 2.52 -4.63 3.34
C ILE A 13 1.16 -5.21 3.76
N VAL A 14 0.12 -4.38 3.90
CA VAL A 14 -1.21 -4.87 4.24
C VAL A 14 -1.76 -5.79 3.15
N LEU A 15 -1.57 -5.43 1.87
CA LEU A 15 -2.00 -6.23 0.73
C LEU A 15 -1.32 -7.60 0.70
N GLU A 16 -0.05 -7.69 1.09
CA GLU A 16 0.70 -8.94 1.19
C GLU A 16 0.06 -9.90 2.20
N TYR A 17 -0.26 -9.40 3.40
CA TYR A 17 -0.80 -10.22 4.49
C TYR A 17 -2.30 -10.54 4.36
N ILE A 18 -3.05 -9.81 3.53
CA ILE A 18 -4.46 -10.08 3.25
C ILE A 18 -4.62 -11.19 2.21
N ARG A 19 -5.59 -12.08 2.45
CA ARG A 19 -5.99 -13.16 1.53
C ARG A 19 -6.44 -12.58 0.18
N PRO A 20 -6.02 -13.17 -0.96
CA PRO A 20 -6.33 -12.64 -2.30
C PRO A 20 -7.80 -12.30 -2.56
N SER A 21 -8.74 -13.10 -2.05
CA SER A 21 -10.18 -12.88 -2.20
C SER A 21 -10.71 -11.62 -1.50
N MET A 22 -10.04 -11.20 -0.41
CA MET A 22 -10.45 -10.05 0.40
C MET A 22 -9.68 -8.78 0.07
N ARG A 23 -8.65 -8.85 -0.80
CA ARG A 23 -7.78 -7.71 -1.12
C ARG A 23 -8.58 -6.56 -1.74
N THR A 24 -9.43 -6.83 -2.72
CA THR A 24 -10.17 -5.77 -3.41
C THR A 24 -11.22 -5.14 -2.51
N LEU A 25 -12.02 -5.94 -1.80
CA LEU A 25 -13.11 -5.40 -0.99
C LEU A 25 -12.59 -4.77 0.31
N GLY A 26 -11.78 -5.50 1.08
CA GLY A 26 -11.32 -5.03 2.38
C GLY A 26 -10.41 -3.81 2.30
N LEU A 27 -9.50 -3.78 1.31
CA LEU A 27 -8.51 -2.71 1.21
C LEU A 27 -9.10 -1.44 0.60
N ASN A 28 -9.90 -1.54 -0.47
CA ASN A 28 -10.56 -0.37 -1.05
C ASN A 28 -11.63 0.20 -0.11
N LEU A 29 -12.39 -0.66 0.57
CA LEU A 29 -13.40 -0.20 1.53
C LEU A 29 -12.75 0.51 2.71
N ALA A 30 -11.70 -0.08 3.30
CA ALA A 30 -11.02 0.55 4.43
C ALA A 30 -10.42 1.90 4.03
N VAL A 31 -9.66 1.94 2.93
CA VAL A 31 -9.06 3.21 2.45
C VAL A 31 -10.14 4.23 2.14
N GLY A 32 -11.21 3.83 1.43
CA GLY A 32 -12.33 4.72 1.11
C GLY A 32 -12.99 5.30 2.35
N VAL A 33 -13.35 4.46 3.32
CA VAL A 33 -14.03 4.89 4.57
C VAL A 33 -13.14 5.84 5.37
N PHE A 34 -11.88 5.50 5.62
CA PHE A 34 -10.97 6.37 6.37
C PHE A 34 -10.68 7.69 5.64
N TYR A 35 -10.58 7.63 4.31
CA TYR A 35 -10.38 8.83 3.48
C TYR A 35 -11.60 9.76 3.54
N THR A 36 -12.81 9.23 3.39
CA THR A 36 -14.05 10.01 3.50
C THR A 36 -14.20 10.63 4.89
N ILE A 37 -13.97 9.86 5.96
CA ILE A 37 -14.02 10.38 7.34
C ILE A 37 -13.00 11.51 7.52
N GLY A 38 -11.77 11.33 7.01
CA GLY A 38 -10.74 12.36 7.04
C GLY A 38 -11.17 13.63 6.32
N LEU A 39 -11.70 13.51 5.10
CA LEU A 39 -12.17 14.65 4.30
C LEU A 39 -13.30 15.42 5.00
N VAL A 40 -14.29 14.71 5.56
CA VAL A 40 -15.40 15.35 6.28
C VAL A 40 -14.89 16.04 7.54
N PHE A 41 -13.99 15.39 8.31
CA PHE A 41 -13.50 15.92 9.59
C PHE A 41 -12.58 17.13 9.45
N THR A 42 -11.74 17.15 8.41
CA THR A 42 -10.73 18.19 8.15
C THR A 42 -11.27 19.63 8.19
N PRO A 43 -12.34 20.00 7.47
CA PRO A 43 -12.89 21.36 7.50
C PRO A 43 -13.49 21.72 8.88
N TRP A 44 -14.14 20.78 9.57
CA TRP A 44 -14.64 21.03 10.93
C TRP A 44 -13.51 21.30 11.92
N LEU A 45 -12.41 20.54 11.82
CA LEU A 45 -11.21 20.78 12.63
C LEU A 45 -10.62 22.17 12.39
N ALA A 46 -10.62 22.64 11.13
CA ALA A 46 -10.15 23.98 10.78
C ALA A 46 -10.96 25.09 11.48
N VAL A 47 -12.29 24.94 11.54
CA VAL A 47 -13.18 25.91 12.22
C VAL A 47 -13.02 25.87 13.73
N LEU A 48 -12.96 24.67 14.33
CA LEU A 48 -12.81 24.48 15.78
C LEU A 48 -11.52 25.12 16.31
N VAL A 49 -10.43 24.99 15.54
CA VAL A 49 -9.11 25.46 15.96
C VAL A 49 -8.92 26.96 15.68
N GLY A 50 -9.47 27.47 14.58
CA GLY A 50 -9.43 28.89 14.20
C GLY A 50 -8.05 29.47 13.88
N HIS A 51 -6.96 28.78 14.23
CA HIS A 51 -5.57 29.20 14.05
C HIS A 51 -4.80 28.21 13.18
N TRP A 52 -4.25 28.69 12.06
CA TRP A 52 -3.58 27.85 11.05
C TRP A 52 -2.39 27.05 11.60
N GLN A 53 -1.64 27.58 12.56
CA GLN A 53 -0.50 26.88 13.18
C GLN A 53 -0.94 25.66 14.00
N LEU A 54 -1.99 25.84 14.82
CA LEU A 54 -2.51 24.77 15.65
C LEU A 54 -3.24 23.72 14.78
N TYR A 55 -3.87 24.15 13.69
CA TYR A 55 -4.44 23.24 12.70
C TYR A 55 -3.37 22.36 12.02
N LEU A 56 -2.24 22.95 11.62
CA LEU A 56 -1.10 22.19 11.09
C LEU A 56 -0.51 21.24 12.14
N ALA A 57 -0.45 21.65 13.41
CA ALA A 57 -0.02 20.77 14.49
C ALA A 57 -0.99 19.59 14.68
N CYS A 58 -2.31 19.85 14.75
CA CYS A 58 -3.32 18.81 14.91
C CYS A 58 -3.36 17.82 13.73
N THR A 59 -3.13 18.27 12.50
CA THR A 59 -3.12 17.41 11.31
C THR A 59 -1.81 16.62 11.15
N SER A 60 -0.70 17.13 11.67
CA SER A 60 0.60 16.44 11.64
C SER A 60 0.77 15.41 12.77
N LEU A 61 0.10 15.59 13.92
CA LEU A 61 0.14 14.64 15.05
C LEU A 61 -0.26 13.19 14.65
N PRO A 62 -1.35 12.94 13.90
CA PRO A 62 -1.68 11.60 13.41
C PRO A 62 -0.58 10.97 12.57
N ILE A 63 0.22 11.76 11.84
CA ILE A 63 1.32 11.25 11.01
C ILE A 63 2.42 10.64 11.89
N LEU A 64 2.62 11.12 13.12
CA LEU A 64 3.57 10.54 14.06
C LEU A 64 3.19 9.11 14.47
N SER A 65 1.92 8.71 14.34
CA SER A 65 1.50 7.32 14.57
C SER A 65 2.14 6.32 13.59
N VAL A 66 2.65 6.79 12.44
CA VAL A 66 3.43 5.96 11.50
C VAL A 66 4.68 5.37 12.19
N VAL A 67 5.24 6.05 13.20
CA VAL A 67 6.37 5.50 13.97
C VAL A 67 5.95 4.24 14.73
N LEU A 68 4.72 4.19 15.25
CA LEU A 68 4.18 3.00 15.93
C LEU A 68 4.02 1.82 14.96
N TYR A 69 3.68 2.10 13.70
CA TYR A 69 3.57 1.06 12.68
C TYR A 69 4.88 0.30 12.47
N TYR A 70 6.03 1.00 12.52
CA TYR A 70 7.34 0.38 12.38
C TYR A 70 7.63 -0.66 13.49
N PHE A 71 7.12 -0.45 14.71
CA PHE A 71 7.30 -1.38 15.81
C PHE A 71 6.33 -2.57 15.77
N VAL A 72 5.10 -2.35 15.30
CA VAL A 72 4.04 -3.35 15.31
C VAL A 72 4.12 -4.28 14.09
N VAL A 73 4.40 -3.71 12.93
CA VAL A 73 4.34 -4.44 11.66
C VAL A 73 5.68 -5.07 11.33
N GLN A 74 5.60 -6.34 10.94
CA GLN A 74 6.76 -7.11 10.53
C GLN A 74 7.13 -6.76 9.09
N GLU A 75 8.43 -6.80 8.79
CA GLU A 75 8.92 -6.68 7.42
C GLU A 75 8.22 -7.68 6.49
N SER A 76 8.12 -7.29 5.22
CA SER A 76 7.55 -8.10 4.14
C SER A 76 8.27 -9.45 4.04
N ALA A 77 7.50 -10.54 4.10
CA ALA A 77 8.05 -11.89 3.92
C ALA A 77 8.53 -12.08 2.48
N GLN A 78 7.83 -11.50 1.51
CA GLN A 78 8.23 -11.50 0.11
C GLN A 78 9.55 -10.75 -0.12
N TRP A 79 9.75 -9.60 0.54
CA TRP A 79 11.01 -8.85 0.44
C TRP A 79 12.20 -9.65 0.98
N LEU A 80 12.03 -10.33 2.12
CA LEU A 80 13.06 -11.20 2.70
C LEU A 80 13.40 -12.36 1.77
N VAL A 81 12.40 -12.98 1.14
CA VAL A 81 12.62 -14.04 0.12
C VAL A 81 13.42 -13.52 -1.08
N THR A 82 13.10 -12.32 -1.59
CA THR A 82 13.85 -11.70 -2.69
C THR A 82 15.30 -11.37 -2.30
N ARG A 83 15.57 -11.13 -1.01
CA ARG A 83 16.93 -10.93 -0.46
C ARG A 83 17.65 -12.23 -0.08
N ASN A 84 17.11 -13.39 -0.45
CA ASN A 84 17.67 -14.71 -0.12
C ASN A 84 17.66 -15.02 1.40
N ASP A 85 16.90 -14.26 2.20
CA ASP A 85 16.70 -14.50 3.64
C ASP A 85 15.39 -15.25 3.89
N VAL A 86 15.35 -16.51 3.44
CA VAL A 86 14.18 -17.39 3.59
C VAL A 86 13.92 -17.70 5.08
N ASP A 87 14.96 -17.77 5.89
CA ASP A 87 14.86 -18.05 7.33
C ASP A 87 14.25 -16.88 8.10
N GLY A 88 14.63 -15.65 7.75
CA GLY A 88 13.97 -14.43 8.21
C GLY A 88 12.49 -14.44 7.85
N ALA A 89 12.14 -14.75 6.60
CA ALA A 89 10.76 -14.81 6.14
C ALA A 89 9.93 -15.83 6.95
N ILE A 90 10.46 -17.05 7.16
CA ILE A 90 9.81 -18.10 7.96
C ILE A 90 9.61 -17.65 9.41
N LYS A 91 10.60 -16.98 10.02
CA LYS A 91 10.50 -16.45 11.39
C LYS A 91 9.36 -15.44 11.51
N ARG A 92 9.20 -14.54 10.54
CA ARG A 92 8.09 -13.57 10.50
C ARG A 92 6.75 -14.25 10.30
N LEU A 93 6.65 -15.17 9.33
CA LEU A 93 5.43 -15.94 9.07
C LEU A 93 4.99 -16.76 10.30
N LYS A 94 5.92 -17.36 11.06
CA LYS A 94 5.62 -18.04 12.34
C LYS A 94 5.03 -17.09 13.38
N ARG A 95 5.51 -15.85 13.47
CA ARG A 95 4.94 -14.84 14.39
C ARG A 95 3.53 -14.44 13.95
N VAL A 96 3.30 -14.25 12.64
CA VAL A 96 1.96 -13.97 12.10
C VAL A 96 0.99 -15.13 12.33
N ALA A 97 1.44 -16.37 12.13
CA ALA A 97 0.63 -17.57 12.39
C ALA A 97 0.21 -17.66 13.87
N ARG A 98 1.13 -17.35 14.80
CA ARG A 98 0.82 -17.29 16.24
C ARG A 98 -0.21 -16.20 16.56
N PHE A 99 -0.05 -15.00 16.00
CA PHE A 99 -1.00 -13.90 16.19
C PHE A 99 -2.40 -14.26 15.66
N ASN A 100 -2.46 -14.88 14.49
CA ASN A 100 -3.69 -15.35 13.85
C ASN A 100 -4.23 -16.66 14.45
N LYS A 101 -3.62 -17.19 15.51
CA LYS A 101 -3.96 -18.47 16.17
C LYS A 101 -4.08 -19.64 15.19
N ARG A 102 -3.34 -19.61 14.08
CA ARG A 102 -3.33 -20.67 13.08
C ARG A 102 -2.20 -21.64 13.39
N LYS A 103 -2.53 -22.92 13.55
CA LYS A 103 -1.53 -23.99 13.61
C LYS A 103 -1.01 -24.23 12.19
N VAL A 104 0.27 -23.92 11.98
CA VAL A 104 0.98 -24.19 10.74
C VAL A 104 2.03 -25.25 11.06
N THR A 105 2.01 -26.35 10.31
CA THR A 105 2.83 -27.53 10.55
C THR A 105 4.27 -27.25 10.08
N PRO A 106 5.31 -27.81 10.73
CA PRO A 106 6.69 -27.67 10.26
C PRO A 106 6.89 -28.07 8.79
N SER A 107 6.12 -29.05 8.31
CA SER A 107 6.13 -29.51 6.92
C SER A 107 5.71 -28.42 5.91
N GLU A 108 4.75 -27.55 6.26
CA GLU A 108 4.30 -26.45 5.38
C GLU A 108 5.40 -25.38 5.22
N PHE A 109 6.19 -25.13 6.28
CA PHE A 109 7.34 -24.23 6.20
C PHE A 109 8.49 -24.83 5.38
N GLU A 110 8.67 -26.15 5.44
CA GLU A 110 9.68 -26.85 4.65
C GLU A 110 9.30 -26.91 3.17
N GLU A 111 8.02 -27.11 2.85
CA GLU A 111 7.50 -27.00 1.49
C GLU A 111 7.68 -25.58 0.94
N PHE A 112 7.41 -24.55 1.76
CA PHE A 112 7.68 -23.16 1.39
C PHE A 112 9.16 -22.92 1.09
N ARG A 113 10.09 -23.43 1.92
CA ARG A 113 11.54 -23.34 1.67
C ARG A 113 11.92 -23.98 0.33
N LYS A 114 11.44 -25.20 0.07
CA LYS A 114 11.66 -25.91 -1.21
C LYS A 114 11.10 -25.13 -2.40
N HIS A 115 9.95 -24.47 -2.25
CA HIS A 115 9.37 -23.62 -3.28
C HIS A 115 10.26 -22.41 -3.60
N CYS A 116 10.75 -21.70 -2.58
CA CYS A 116 11.68 -20.58 -2.74
C CYS A 116 12.98 -21.00 -3.43
N GLU A 117 13.58 -22.12 -3.01
CA GLU A 117 14.80 -22.67 -3.62
C GLU A 117 14.60 -23.05 -5.10
N LYS A 118 13.45 -23.67 -5.43
CA LYS A 118 13.10 -24.03 -6.81
C LYS A 118 12.87 -22.80 -7.68
N GLN A 119 12.26 -21.73 -7.14
CA GLN A 119 12.14 -20.46 -7.87
C GLN A 119 13.50 -19.83 -8.14
N ARG A 120 14.41 -19.86 -7.15
CA ARG A 120 15.79 -19.37 -7.31
C ARG A 120 16.54 -20.11 -8.41
N GLN A 121 16.46 -21.44 -8.46
CA GLN A 121 17.09 -22.24 -9.51
C GLN A 121 16.56 -21.90 -10.91
N LYS A 122 15.26 -21.60 -11.04
CA LYS A 122 14.65 -21.17 -12.31
C LYS A 122 15.09 -19.77 -12.76
N MET A 123 15.44 -18.88 -11.82
CA MET A 123 15.88 -17.51 -12.12
C MET A 123 17.38 -17.38 -12.37
N GLY A 124 18.15 -18.48 -12.39
CA GLY A 124 19.57 -18.46 -12.77
C GLY A 124 20.57 -18.30 -11.63
N GLY A 125 20.17 -18.52 -10.37
CA GLY A 125 21.07 -18.33 -9.21
C GLY A 125 21.17 -16.87 -8.76
N ASP A 126 22.15 -16.55 -7.92
CA ASP A 126 22.32 -15.29 -7.14
C ASP A 126 22.47 -14.00 -7.98
N GLU A 127 22.18 -14.04 -9.28
CA GLU A 127 22.01 -12.84 -10.09
C GLU A 127 20.82 -12.06 -9.52
N GLN A 128 21.13 -11.00 -8.78
CA GLN A 128 20.21 -9.89 -8.56
C GLN A 128 19.69 -9.49 -9.94
N VAL A 129 18.50 -9.95 -10.29
CA VAL A 129 17.86 -9.58 -11.56
C VAL A 129 17.60 -8.08 -11.47
N HIS A 130 18.57 -7.30 -11.92
CA HIS A 130 18.48 -5.86 -12.06
C HIS A 130 17.57 -5.61 -13.25
N SER A 131 16.29 -5.88 -13.00
CA SER A 131 15.20 -5.75 -13.95
C SER A 131 15.17 -4.28 -14.35
N THR A 132 15.66 -3.99 -15.55
CA THR A 132 15.62 -2.61 -16.02
C THR A 132 14.17 -2.29 -16.35
N LEU A 133 13.72 -1.05 -16.17
CA LEU A 133 12.34 -0.65 -16.52
C LEU A 133 11.99 -1.00 -17.99
N LEU A 134 13.00 -1.08 -18.86
CA LEU A 134 12.88 -1.51 -20.25
C LEU A 134 12.58 -3.01 -20.43
N ASP A 135 12.94 -3.86 -19.48
CA ASP A 135 12.62 -5.30 -19.52
C ASP A 135 11.11 -5.55 -19.39
N MET A 136 10.35 -4.61 -18.82
CA MET A 136 8.88 -4.68 -18.79
C MET A 136 8.25 -4.68 -20.20
N PHE A 137 8.95 -4.11 -21.19
CA PHE A 137 8.50 -4.07 -22.58
C PHE A 137 8.97 -5.28 -23.40
N ARG A 138 9.90 -6.08 -22.85
CA ARG A 138 10.54 -7.21 -23.54
C ARG A 138 9.60 -8.39 -23.73
N THR A 139 8.71 -8.65 -22.76
CA THR A 139 7.73 -9.74 -22.86
C THR A 139 6.36 -9.22 -23.32
N PRO A 140 5.73 -9.80 -24.36
CA PRO A 140 4.50 -9.25 -24.95
C PRO A 140 3.31 -9.21 -23.98
N ARG A 141 3.24 -10.15 -23.03
CA ARG A 141 2.21 -10.17 -21.97
C ARG A 141 2.38 -8.99 -21.00
N MET A 142 3.61 -8.78 -20.51
CA MET A 142 3.93 -7.68 -19.59
C MET A 142 3.71 -6.33 -20.25
N ARG A 143 4.15 -6.16 -21.50
CA ARG A 143 3.91 -4.94 -22.29
C ARG A 143 2.44 -4.55 -22.39
N LYS A 144 1.56 -5.53 -22.64
CA LYS A 144 0.10 -5.27 -22.69
C LYS A 144 -0.42 -4.73 -21.36
N HIS A 145 -0.03 -5.36 -20.24
CA HIS A 145 -0.43 -4.89 -18.92
C HIS A 145 0.13 -3.50 -18.58
N THR A 146 1.41 -3.25 -18.89
CA THR A 146 2.05 -1.95 -18.66
C THR A 146 1.36 -0.84 -19.44
N LEU A 147 1.06 -1.04 -20.73
CA LEU A 147 0.36 -0.06 -21.57
C LEU A 147 -1.06 0.22 -21.06
N ILE A 148 -1.79 -0.83 -20.66
CA ILE A 148 -3.14 -0.67 -20.09
C ILE A 148 -3.07 0.14 -18.79
N LEU A 149 -2.12 -0.16 -17.90
CA LEU A 149 -1.95 0.57 -16.64
C LEU A 149 -1.56 2.03 -16.89
N PHE A 150 -0.67 2.29 -17.84
CA PHE A 150 -0.26 3.64 -18.21
C PHE A 150 -1.44 4.46 -18.75
N PHE A 151 -2.21 3.88 -19.68
CA PHE A 151 -3.40 4.53 -20.22
C PHE A 151 -4.45 4.80 -19.14
N LYS A 152 -4.71 3.81 -18.26
CA LYS A 152 -5.61 4.00 -17.12
C LYS A 152 -5.14 5.12 -16.20
N SER A 153 -3.84 5.20 -15.90
CA SER A 153 -3.28 6.27 -15.07
C SER A 153 -3.51 7.63 -15.71
N MET A 154 -3.28 7.76 -17.02
CA MET A 154 -3.50 9.00 -17.75
C MET A 154 -4.97 9.45 -17.68
N VAL A 155 -5.90 8.53 -17.93
CA VAL A 155 -7.35 8.82 -17.85
C VAL A 155 -7.74 9.23 -16.43
N ILE A 156 -7.27 8.51 -15.41
CA ILE A 156 -7.59 8.84 -14.01
C ILE A 156 -7.08 10.23 -13.64
N THR A 157 -5.85 10.59 -14.02
CA THR A 157 -5.28 11.92 -13.76
C THR A 157 -6.07 13.02 -14.47
N LEU A 158 -6.42 12.82 -15.74
CA LEU A 158 -7.23 13.80 -16.49
C LEU A 158 -8.62 13.97 -15.88
N CYS A 159 -9.30 12.88 -15.51
CA CYS A 159 -10.59 12.94 -14.84
C CYS A 159 -10.50 13.64 -13.49
N TYR A 160 -9.46 13.35 -12.71
CA TYR A 160 -9.22 14.00 -11.42
C TYR A 160 -9.00 15.51 -11.58
N ASP A 161 -8.14 15.93 -12.52
CA ASP A 161 -7.89 17.34 -12.81
C ASP A 161 -9.15 18.05 -13.32
N ALA A 162 -9.94 17.38 -14.17
CA ALA A 162 -11.20 17.93 -14.66
C ALA A 162 -12.20 18.13 -13.52
N VAL A 163 -12.34 17.17 -12.61
CA VAL A 163 -13.21 17.29 -11.44
C VAL A 163 -12.70 18.41 -10.51
N SER A 164 -11.40 18.45 -10.22
CA SER A 164 -10.79 19.47 -9.36
C SER A 164 -11.03 20.89 -9.89
N ARG A 165 -10.90 21.09 -11.21
CA ARG A 165 -11.14 22.40 -11.85
C ARG A 165 -12.62 22.77 -11.90
N ASN A 166 -13.51 21.81 -12.09
CA ASN A 166 -14.95 22.06 -12.06
C ASN A 166 -15.43 22.44 -10.65
N VAL A 167 -14.82 21.85 -9.62
CA VAL A 167 -15.07 22.16 -8.22
C VAL A 167 -14.78 23.62 -7.88
N GLU A 168 -13.68 24.18 -8.39
CA GLU A 168 -13.32 25.58 -8.20
C GLU A 168 -14.36 26.56 -8.79
N GLY A 169 -15.18 26.11 -9.76
CA GLY A 169 -16.21 26.91 -10.42
C GLY A 169 -17.60 26.86 -9.79
N MET A 170 -17.86 25.98 -8.82
CA MET A 170 -19.24 25.72 -8.34
C MET A 170 -19.78 26.77 -7.35
N GLY A 171 -18.95 27.67 -6.80
CA GLY A 171 -19.39 28.70 -5.84
C GLY A 171 -19.95 28.16 -4.51
N ILE A 172 -19.91 26.83 -4.31
CA ILE A 172 -20.32 26.15 -3.09
C ILE A 172 -19.20 26.29 -2.06
N SER A 173 -19.55 26.59 -0.81
CA SER A 173 -18.55 26.69 0.25
C SER A 173 -17.79 25.35 0.39
N PRO A 174 -16.45 25.37 0.55
CA PRO A 174 -15.65 24.15 0.70
C PRO A 174 -16.17 23.22 1.80
N PHE A 175 -16.72 23.79 2.88
CA PHE A 175 -17.32 23.05 3.99
C PHE A 175 -18.45 22.13 3.56
N VAL A 176 -19.41 22.67 2.79
CA VAL A 176 -20.56 21.89 2.30
C VAL A 176 -20.07 20.84 1.31
N MET A 177 -19.16 21.20 0.43
CA MET A 177 -18.63 20.30 -0.60
C MET A 177 -17.89 19.08 -0.03
N PHE A 178 -17.12 19.24 1.06
CA PHE A 178 -16.42 18.13 1.69
C PHE A 178 -17.28 17.35 2.69
N SER A 179 -18.42 17.89 3.11
CA SER A 179 -19.34 17.26 4.07
C SER A 179 -20.51 16.48 3.44
N LEU A 180 -20.82 16.76 2.17
CA LEU A 180 -21.92 16.17 1.39
C LEU A 180 -21.40 15.04 0.49
#